data_AF-A0AAD6V608-F1
#
_entry.id   AF-A0AAD6V608-F1
#
_cell.length_a   1.000
_cell.length_b   1.000
_cell.length_c   1.000
_cell.angle_alpha   90.00
_cell.angle_beta   90.00
_cell.angle_gamma   90.00
#
_symmetry.space_group_name_H-M   'P 1'
#
loop_
_entity.id
_entity.type
_entity.pdbx_description
1 polymer ?
#
loop_
_entity_poly.entity_id
_entity_poly.type
_entity_poly.pdbx_seq_one_letter_code
_entity_poly.pdbx_strand_id
1 'polypeptide(L)'
;MERNRGLRRGSYLWGRSVHNIRIERLWVDVTVQVTAQWIYLFEQLELHHGLNIANAAHIWLLHFLFLGTLNSELAFFAEGWNEHTIQIRNGPNRTPVDMFVFDMYAYGVRGDRLPPEEENLTQEDLESYGIDWQALREDNILQSQNLNNSCHESDSSWVGQVGPPAQLSHVLVDPPVGTLTEVETTELANMVSHLVGSSDEAVVYSLWTQALIYCRYLYPDAF
;
A
#
# COMPACT_ATOMS: atom_id res chain seq x y z
N MET A 1 13.31 11.81 13.32
CA MET A 1 12.41 12.59 14.21
C MET A 1 13.02 12.90 15.57
N GLU A 2 13.68 11.94 16.25
CA GLU A 2 14.30 12.17 17.58
C GLU A 2 15.32 13.33 17.60
N ARG A 3 16.15 13.45 16.55
CA ARG A 3 17.12 14.55 16.40
C ARG A 3 16.49 15.95 16.42
N ASN A 4 15.22 16.09 16.02
CA ASN A 4 14.54 17.38 15.91
C ASN A 4 13.46 17.58 16.98
N ARG A 5 13.04 16.51 17.69
CA ARG A 5 11.84 16.54 18.57
C ARG A 5 12.03 15.89 19.96
N GLY A 6 13.23 15.39 20.27
CA GLY A 6 13.56 14.81 21.58
C GLY A 6 13.29 13.30 21.69
N LEU A 7 13.97 12.67 22.65
CA LEU A 7 13.82 11.25 22.99
C LEU A 7 12.51 10.99 23.77
N ARG A 8 11.90 9.81 23.58
CA ARG A 8 10.81 9.27 24.41
C ARG A 8 9.47 10.05 24.38
N ARG A 9 9.12 10.69 23.28
CA ARG A 9 7.82 11.40 23.16
C ARG A 9 6.61 10.48 22.87
N GLY A 10 6.79 9.16 22.81
CA GLY A 10 5.71 8.23 22.42
C GLY A 10 5.26 8.40 20.96
N SER A 11 6.07 9.02 20.10
CA SER A 11 5.76 9.30 18.69
C SER A 11 5.75 8.06 17.78
N TYR A 12 5.92 6.89 18.36
CA TYR A 12 5.87 5.59 17.69
C TYR A 12 4.88 4.74 18.48
N LEU A 13 3.70 4.53 17.91
CA LEU A 13 2.72 3.59 18.45
C LEU A 13 3.15 2.19 18.03
N TRP A 14 3.51 1.38 19.01
CA TRP A 14 3.87 -0.02 18.84
C TRP A 14 3.21 -0.82 19.96
N GLY A 15 2.65 -1.96 19.59
CA GLY A 15 1.80 -2.78 20.45
C GLY A 15 0.97 -3.74 19.60
N ARG A 16 -0.03 -4.39 20.21
CA ARG A 16 -0.95 -5.32 19.53
C ARG A 16 -1.44 -4.76 18.18
N SER A 17 -1.44 -5.60 17.13
CA SER A 17 -1.93 -5.32 15.76
C SER A 17 -3.39 -4.82 15.69
N VAL A 18 -4.13 -4.85 16.81
CA VAL A 18 -5.46 -4.18 16.95
C VAL A 18 -5.40 -2.66 16.78
N HIS A 19 -4.24 -2.02 16.85
CA HIS A 19 -4.12 -0.58 16.55
C HIS A 19 -3.99 -0.31 15.04
N ASN A 20 -3.68 -1.32 14.24
CA ASN A 20 -3.50 -1.21 12.80
C ASN A 20 -4.80 -1.42 12.01
N ILE A 21 -5.94 -1.67 12.67
CA ILE A 21 -7.17 -2.09 12.01
C ILE A 21 -7.66 -1.10 10.95
N ARG A 22 -7.49 0.20 11.16
CA ARG A 22 -7.89 1.21 10.17
C ARG A 22 -7.04 1.13 8.89
N ILE A 23 -5.75 0.80 9.04
CA ILE A 23 -4.83 0.54 7.93
C ILE A 23 -5.21 -0.79 7.27
N GLU A 24 -5.53 -1.84 8.03
CA GLU A 24 -6.01 -3.12 7.49
C GLU A 24 -7.31 -2.95 6.68
N ARG A 25 -8.28 -2.15 7.16
CA ARG A 25 -9.50 -1.85 6.39
C ARG A 25 -9.19 -1.14 5.08
N LEU A 26 -8.32 -0.14 5.12
CA LEU A 26 -7.86 0.53 3.91
C LEU A 26 -7.17 -0.45 2.95
N TRP A 27 -6.35 -1.37 3.46
CA TRP A 27 -5.70 -2.40 2.65
C TRP A 27 -6.70 -3.35 2.01
N VAL A 28 -7.76 -3.75 2.71
CA VAL A 28 -8.86 -4.54 2.13
C VAL A 28 -9.51 -3.77 0.98
N ASP A 29 -9.80 -2.48 1.16
CA ASP A 29 -10.42 -1.66 0.12
C ASP A 29 -9.51 -1.50 -1.10
N VAL A 30 -8.22 -1.22 -0.89
CA VAL A 30 -7.19 -1.17 -1.97
C VAL A 30 -7.13 -2.52 -2.70
N THR A 31 -7.18 -3.61 -1.94
CA THR A 31 -7.10 -4.96 -2.52
C THR A 31 -8.28 -5.23 -3.43
N VAL A 32 -9.49 -5.01 -2.92
CA VAL A 32 -10.72 -5.30 -3.65
C VAL A 32 -10.89 -4.39 -4.86
N GLN A 33 -10.55 -3.10 -4.74
CA GLN A 33 -10.84 -2.11 -5.79
C GLN A 33 -9.75 -1.99 -6.84
N VAL A 34 -8.50 -2.33 -6.53
CA VAL A 34 -7.37 -2.15 -7.44
C VAL A 34 -6.58 -3.44 -7.63
N THR A 35 -5.97 -3.98 -6.57
CA THR A 35 -4.92 -5.00 -6.76
C THR A 35 -5.46 -6.38 -7.10
N ALA A 36 -6.69 -6.73 -6.74
CA ALA A 36 -7.27 -8.04 -7.03
C ALA A 36 -7.31 -8.35 -8.54
N GLN A 37 -7.63 -7.35 -9.36
CA GLN A 37 -7.63 -7.51 -10.82
C GLN A 37 -6.20 -7.76 -11.34
N TRP A 38 -5.21 -7.00 -10.86
CA TRP A 38 -3.81 -7.19 -11.26
C TRP A 38 -3.24 -8.53 -10.81
N ILE A 39 -3.58 -8.99 -9.59
CA ILE A 39 -3.21 -10.32 -9.10
C ILE A 39 -3.76 -11.37 -10.07
N TYR A 40 -5.05 -11.31 -10.39
CA TYR A 40 -5.67 -12.22 -11.35
C TYR A 40 -4.97 -12.18 -12.73
N LEU A 41 -4.76 -10.99 -13.29
CA LEU A 41 -4.10 -10.84 -14.60
C LEU A 41 -2.69 -11.44 -14.61
N PHE A 42 -1.88 -11.21 -13.56
CA PHE A 42 -0.53 -11.74 -13.48
C PHE A 42 -0.50 -13.25 -13.26
N GLU A 43 -1.45 -13.81 -12.50
CA GLU A 43 -1.63 -15.27 -12.42
C GLU A 43 -1.97 -15.86 -13.80
N GLN A 44 -2.84 -15.20 -14.58
CA GLN A 44 -3.14 -15.65 -15.95
C GLN A 44 -1.92 -15.56 -16.86
N LEU A 45 -1.09 -14.51 -16.73
CA LEU A 45 0.17 -14.41 -17.47
C LEU A 45 1.12 -15.57 -17.16
N GLU A 46 1.21 -15.98 -15.89
CA GLU A 46 2.03 -17.12 -15.45
C GLU A 46 1.49 -18.43 -16.01
N LEU A 47 0.19 -18.68 -15.87
CA LEU A 47 -0.44 -19.94 -16.27
C LEU A 47 -0.52 -20.13 -17.78
N HIS A 48 -0.72 -19.05 -18.55
CA HIS A 48 -1.13 -19.15 -19.95
C HIS A 48 -0.25 -18.36 -20.94
N HIS A 49 0.51 -17.36 -20.48
CA HIS A 49 1.26 -16.47 -21.37
C HIS A 49 2.78 -16.49 -21.13
N GLY A 50 3.28 -17.49 -20.41
CA GLY A 50 4.71 -17.78 -20.30
C GLY A 50 5.50 -16.80 -19.45
N LEU A 51 4.83 -16.08 -18.54
CA LEU A 51 5.51 -15.38 -17.44
C LEU A 51 6.20 -16.41 -16.54
N ASN A 52 7.49 -16.21 -16.27
CA ASN A 52 8.27 -17.02 -15.34
C ASN A 52 8.68 -16.15 -14.17
N ILE A 53 8.03 -16.34 -13.02
CA ILE A 53 8.27 -15.56 -11.81
C ILE A 53 9.69 -15.74 -11.21
N ALA A 54 10.38 -16.82 -11.57
CA ALA A 54 11.76 -17.06 -11.16
C ALA A 54 12.79 -16.37 -12.08
N ASN A 55 12.36 -15.80 -13.21
CA ASN A 55 13.23 -15.10 -14.15
C ASN A 55 13.21 -13.58 -13.88
N ALA A 56 14.33 -13.04 -13.41
CA ALA A 56 14.47 -11.60 -13.13
C ALA A 56 14.21 -10.71 -14.38
N ALA A 57 14.52 -11.18 -15.58
CA ALA A 57 14.25 -10.44 -16.81
C ALA A 57 12.74 -10.31 -17.06
N HIS A 58 11.96 -11.34 -16.74
CA HIS A 58 10.50 -11.30 -16.85
C HIS A 58 9.90 -10.36 -15.80
N ILE A 59 10.41 -10.39 -14.55
CA ILE A 59 9.97 -9.47 -13.50
C ILE A 59 10.28 -8.02 -13.89
N TRP A 60 11.46 -7.76 -14.45
CA TRP A 60 11.79 -6.46 -15.00
C TRP A 60 10.82 -6.02 -16.10
N LEU A 61 10.52 -6.89 -17.05
CA LEU A 61 9.60 -6.58 -18.15
C LEU A 61 8.18 -6.32 -17.64
N LEU A 62 7.72 -7.10 -16.66
CA LEU A 62 6.43 -6.92 -16.01
C LEU A 62 6.35 -5.54 -15.34
N HIS A 63 7.39 -5.14 -14.60
CA HIS A 63 7.47 -3.81 -14.00
C HIS A 63 7.49 -2.71 -15.09
N PHE A 64 8.30 -2.89 -16.13
CA PHE A 64 8.41 -1.93 -17.23
C PHE A 64 7.07 -1.66 -17.91
N LEU A 65 6.27 -2.71 -18.14
CA LEU A 65 5.00 -2.59 -18.86
C LEU A 65 3.85 -2.09 -17.97
N PHE A 66 3.75 -2.58 -16.73
CA PHE A 66 2.52 -2.45 -15.94
C PHE A 66 2.64 -1.55 -14.71
N LEU A 67 3.85 -1.30 -14.20
CA LEU A 67 4.02 -0.52 -12.97
C LEU A 67 3.48 0.92 -13.10
N GLY A 68 3.65 1.53 -14.27
CA GLY A 68 3.10 2.87 -14.54
C GLY A 68 1.57 2.90 -14.45
N THR A 69 0.90 1.95 -15.09
CA THR A 69 -0.56 1.81 -15.06
C THR A 69 -1.06 1.53 -13.64
N LEU A 70 -0.46 0.57 -12.96
CA LEU A 70 -0.84 0.21 -11.58
C LEU A 70 -0.66 1.40 -10.62
N ASN A 71 0.45 2.14 -10.74
CA ASN A 71 0.66 3.36 -9.95
C ASN A 71 -0.38 4.44 -10.26
N SER A 72 -0.79 4.61 -11.52
CA SER A 72 -1.85 5.56 -11.87
C SER A 72 -3.21 5.17 -11.31
N GLU A 73 -3.55 3.88 -11.32
CA GLU A 73 -4.81 3.37 -10.73
C GLU A 73 -4.81 3.51 -9.20
N LEU A 74 -3.68 3.21 -8.54
CA LEU A 74 -3.52 3.45 -7.10
C LEU A 74 -3.60 4.94 -6.75
N ALA A 75 -3.03 5.83 -7.58
CA ALA A 75 -3.13 7.27 -7.39
C ALA A 75 -4.58 7.75 -7.52
N PHE A 76 -5.31 7.25 -8.53
CA PHE A 76 -6.73 7.54 -8.72
C PHE A 76 -7.57 7.04 -7.54
N PHE A 77 -7.33 5.82 -7.07
CA PHE A 77 -7.96 5.29 -5.86
C PHE A 77 -7.68 6.19 -4.65
N ALA A 78 -6.43 6.62 -4.45
CA ALA A 78 -6.06 7.48 -3.33
C ALA A 78 -6.76 8.84 -3.40
N GLU A 79 -6.86 9.45 -4.58
CA GLU A 79 -7.62 10.69 -4.78
C GLU A 79 -9.10 10.50 -4.47
N GLY A 80 -9.73 9.47 -5.06
CA GLY A 80 -11.15 9.15 -4.81
C GLY A 80 -11.43 8.84 -3.33
N TRP A 81 -10.52 8.12 -2.68
CA TRP A 81 -10.62 7.83 -1.26
C TRP A 81 -10.41 9.10 -0.42
N ASN A 82 -9.60 10.07 -0.82
CA ASN A 82 -9.45 11.29 -0.04
C ASN A 82 -10.64 12.25 -0.17
N GLU A 83 -11.39 12.15 -1.26
CA GLU A 83 -12.55 12.98 -1.58
C GLU A 83 -13.91 12.31 -1.29
N HIS A 84 -13.94 11.03 -0.90
CA HIS A 84 -15.22 10.39 -0.58
C HIS A 84 -15.85 10.97 0.68
N THR A 85 -17.17 11.10 0.67
CA THR A 85 -17.89 11.68 1.80
C THR A 85 -18.13 10.65 2.91
N ILE A 86 -17.64 10.92 4.11
CA ILE A 86 -17.88 10.12 5.31
C ILE A 86 -19.05 10.73 6.10
N GLN A 87 -19.98 9.86 6.52
CA GLN A 87 -21.06 10.25 7.42
C GLN A 87 -20.56 10.34 8.85
N ILE A 88 -20.64 11.53 9.44
CA ILE A 88 -20.23 11.77 10.82
C ILE A 88 -21.47 11.83 11.69
N ARG A 89 -21.59 10.88 12.63
CA ARG A 89 -22.82 10.69 13.45
C ARG A 89 -23.31 11.96 14.17
N ASN A 90 -22.39 12.83 14.57
CA ASN A 90 -22.68 14.05 15.35
C ASN A 90 -22.21 15.33 14.63
N GLY A 91 -22.08 15.32 13.31
CA GLY A 91 -21.52 16.46 12.57
C GLY A 91 -21.92 16.48 11.09
N PRO A 92 -21.49 17.50 10.35
CA PRO A 92 -21.66 17.50 8.90
C PRO A 92 -20.85 16.36 8.30
N ASN A 93 -21.37 15.79 7.21
CA ASN A 93 -20.58 14.87 6.39
C ASN A 93 -19.36 15.62 5.84
N ARG A 94 -18.21 14.94 5.81
CA ARG A 94 -16.94 15.53 5.35
C ARG A 94 -16.12 14.50 4.61
N THR A 95 -15.25 14.96 3.73
CA THR A 95 -14.24 14.12 3.09
C THR A 95 -13.02 13.95 4.01
N PRO A 96 -12.23 12.88 3.84
CA PRO A 96 -10.95 12.77 4.54
C PRO A 96 -10.04 13.99 4.34
N VAL A 97 -10.02 14.60 3.15
CA VAL A 97 -9.23 15.82 2.91
C VAL A 97 -9.79 17.03 3.68
N ASP A 98 -11.11 17.20 3.73
CA ASP A 98 -11.76 18.24 4.52
C ASP A 98 -11.41 18.08 6.01
N MET A 99 -11.57 16.85 6.52
CA MET A 99 -11.21 16.54 7.91
C MET A 99 -9.73 16.84 8.17
N PHE A 100 -8.84 16.44 7.27
CA PHE A 100 -7.41 16.70 7.43
C PHE A 100 -7.09 18.19 7.53
N VAL A 101 -7.61 19.00 6.60
CA VAL A 101 -7.31 20.44 6.50
C VAL A 101 -8.02 21.25 7.59
N PHE A 102 -9.33 21.06 7.75
CA PHE A 102 -10.11 21.87 8.69
C PHE A 102 -9.82 21.50 10.14
N ASP A 103 -9.55 20.24 10.45
CA ASP A 103 -9.22 19.86 11.83
C ASP A 103 -7.85 20.39 12.24
N MET A 104 -6.88 20.49 11.32
CA MET A 104 -5.61 21.17 11.59
C MET A 104 -5.80 22.67 11.87
N TYR A 105 -6.78 23.30 11.24
CA TYR A 105 -7.11 24.70 11.50
C TYR A 105 -7.85 24.88 12.84
N ALA A 106 -8.80 23.98 13.15
CA ALA A 106 -9.63 24.08 14.35
C ALA A 106 -8.91 23.63 15.64
N TYR A 107 -8.10 22.57 15.55
CA TYR A 107 -7.49 21.91 16.72
C TYR A 107 -5.96 22.04 16.75
N GLY A 108 -5.38 22.76 15.80
CA GLY A 108 -3.94 22.99 15.71
C GLY A 108 -3.20 21.92 14.90
N VAL A 109 -1.90 22.14 14.71
CA VAL A 109 -1.06 21.29 13.87
C VAL A 109 -0.95 19.90 14.48
N ARG A 110 -1.30 18.86 13.70
CA ARG A 110 -1.17 17.46 14.12
C ARG A 110 0.26 17.18 14.62
N GLY A 111 0.35 16.54 15.79
CA GLY A 111 1.61 16.17 16.44
C GLY A 111 2.25 17.26 17.30
N ASP A 112 1.59 18.42 17.47
CA ASP A 112 2.07 19.49 18.36
C ASP A 112 1.59 19.31 19.81
N ARG A 113 0.27 19.37 20.06
CA ARG A 113 -0.36 19.13 21.37
C ARG A 113 -1.67 18.37 21.22
N LEU A 114 -2.03 17.58 22.25
CA LEU A 114 -3.36 17.00 22.36
C LEU A 114 -4.37 18.14 22.61
N PRO A 115 -5.61 18.05 22.07
CA PRO A 115 -6.69 18.96 22.45
C PRO A 115 -6.86 18.97 23.98
N PRO A 116 -7.28 20.10 24.59
CA PRO A 116 -7.47 20.20 26.04
C PRO A 116 -8.41 19.14 26.63
N GLU A 117 -9.34 18.64 25.82
CA GLU A 117 -10.30 17.59 26.17
C GLU A 117 -9.63 16.19 26.27
N GLU A 118 -8.56 15.97 25.51
CA GLU A 118 -7.78 14.73 25.48
C GLU A 118 -6.55 14.77 26.42
N GLU A 119 -6.24 15.92 27.03
CA GLU A 119 -5.13 16.05 28.00
C GLU A 119 -5.34 15.23 29.29
N ASN A 120 -6.58 14.83 29.60
CA ASN A 120 -6.95 14.07 30.80
C ASN A 120 -7.25 12.59 30.55
N LEU A 121 -6.95 12.05 29.35
CA LEU A 121 -7.16 10.62 29.06
C LEU A 121 -6.33 9.77 30.02
N THR A 122 -6.96 8.75 30.62
CA THR A 122 -6.21 7.79 31.44
C THR A 122 -5.28 6.96 30.55
N GLN A 123 -4.33 6.31 31.19
CA GLN A 123 -3.41 5.44 30.50
C GLN A 123 -4.14 4.26 29.79
N GLU A 124 -5.26 3.80 30.34
CA GLU A 124 -6.13 2.76 29.75
C GLU A 124 -6.96 3.32 28.57
N ASP A 125 -7.40 4.58 28.66
CA ASP A 125 -8.10 5.24 27.54
C ASP A 125 -7.17 5.42 26.34
N LEU A 126 -5.90 5.76 26.59
CA LEU A 126 -4.88 5.88 25.54
C LEU A 126 -4.55 4.54 24.89
N GLU A 127 -4.59 3.43 25.64
CA GLU A 127 -4.41 2.08 25.09
C GLU A 127 -5.56 1.61 24.20
N SER A 128 -6.76 2.13 24.41
CA SER A 128 -7.93 1.78 23.59
C SER A 128 -8.19 2.78 22.47
N TYR A 129 -7.45 3.89 22.45
CA TYR A 129 -7.63 4.96 21.49
C TYR A 129 -7.31 4.49 20.06
N GLY A 130 -8.24 4.76 19.14
CA GLY A 130 -8.08 4.42 17.72
C GLY A 130 -8.40 2.97 17.35
N ILE A 131 -8.65 2.08 18.32
CA ILE A 131 -9.06 0.70 18.07
C ILE A 131 -10.50 0.68 17.54
N ASP A 132 -10.69 0.08 16.36
CA ASP A 132 -12.02 -0.19 15.81
C ASP A 132 -12.50 -1.59 16.23
N TRP A 133 -13.17 -1.66 17.39
CA TRP A 133 -13.72 -2.91 17.92
C TRP A 133 -14.79 -3.56 17.04
N GLN A 134 -15.43 -2.79 16.15
CA GLN A 134 -16.43 -3.33 15.23
C GLN A 134 -15.74 -4.04 14.07
N ALA A 135 -14.69 -3.44 13.51
CA ALA A 135 -13.89 -4.03 12.45
C ALA A 135 -13.21 -5.34 12.84
N LEU A 136 -12.82 -5.54 14.11
CA LEU A 136 -12.30 -6.83 14.61
C LEU A 136 -13.31 -7.98 14.57
N ARG A 137 -14.59 -7.70 14.29
CA ARG A 137 -15.63 -8.73 14.13
C ARG A 137 -15.85 -9.10 12.66
N GLU A 138 -15.19 -8.41 11.73
CA GLU A 138 -15.31 -8.65 10.30
C GLU A 138 -14.26 -9.68 9.86
N ASP A 139 -14.70 -10.79 9.25
CA ASP A 139 -13.83 -11.92 8.92
C ASP A 139 -12.73 -11.56 7.90
N ASN A 140 -13.03 -10.67 6.95
CA ASN A 140 -12.07 -10.18 5.96
C ASN A 140 -10.93 -9.38 6.60
N ILE A 141 -11.22 -8.54 7.60
CA ILE A 141 -10.22 -7.76 8.34
C ILE A 141 -9.34 -8.70 9.17
N LEU A 142 -9.94 -9.66 9.88
CA LEU A 142 -9.19 -10.67 10.64
C LEU A 142 -8.29 -11.51 9.73
N GLN A 143 -8.76 -11.88 8.55
CA GLN A 143 -7.98 -12.64 7.58
C GLN A 143 -6.81 -11.81 7.04
N SER A 144 -7.05 -10.55 6.65
CA SER A 144 -5.99 -9.60 6.26
C SER A 144 -4.93 -9.48 7.36
N GLN A 145 -5.37 -9.27 8.59
CA GLN A 145 -4.50 -9.12 9.76
C GLN A 145 -3.62 -10.35 9.99
N ASN A 146 -4.19 -11.56 9.88
CA ASN A 146 -3.48 -12.82 10.06
C ASN A 146 -2.47 -13.09 8.94
N LEU A 147 -2.74 -12.64 7.71
CA LEU A 147 -1.83 -12.79 6.57
C LEU A 147 -0.66 -11.81 6.64
N ASN A 148 -0.93 -10.57 7.08
CA ASN A 148 0.03 -9.47 7.00
C ASN A 148 0.92 -9.35 8.24
N ASN A 149 0.45 -9.80 9.41
CA ASN A 149 1.21 -9.67 10.65
C ASN A 149 1.85 -11.01 11.03
N SER A 150 3.18 -11.06 10.95
CA SER A 150 3.94 -12.24 11.38
C SER A 150 3.73 -12.53 12.87
N CYS A 151 3.70 -13.81 13.23
CA CYS A 151 3.38 -14.36 14.56
C CYS A 151 4.28 -13.93 15.75
N HIS A 152 5.15 -12.95 15.57
CA HIS A 152 6.12 -12.49 16.57
C HIS A 152 5.82 -11.09 17.15
N GLU A 153 4.73 -10.44 16.75
CA GLU A 153 4.26 -9.27 17.48
C GLU A 153 3.68 -9.72 18.82
N SER A 154 4.53 -9.71 19.85
CA SER A 154 4.10 -9.98 21.22
C SER A 154 2.88 -9.13 21.56
N ASP A 155 2.00 -9.71 22.38
CA ASP A 155 0.85 -9.10 23.04
C ASP A 155 1.26 -7.90 23.92
N SER A 156 1.85 -6.89 23.31
CA SER A 156 2.52 -5.80 23.96
C SER A 156 1.54 -4.64 24.09
N SER A 157 1.32 -4.26 25.33
CA SER A 157 0.61 -3.05 25.70
C SER A 157 1.56 -1.86 25.53
N TRP A 158 1.02 -0.72 25.10
CA TRP A 158 1.75 0.55 24.94
C TRP A 158 2.29 1.06 26.29
N VAL A 159 1.70 0.60 27.39
CA VAL A 159 2.00 1.03 28.77
C VAL A 159 3.32 0.42 29.24
N GLY A 160 4.33 1.29 29.34
CA GLY A 160 5.63 0.95 29.92
C GLY A 160 6.71 0.57 28.91
N GLN A 161 6.46 0.63 27.60
CA GLN A 161 7.50 0.38 26.59
C GLN A 161 8.32 1.63 26.25
N VAL A 162 9.64 1.45 26.14
CA VAL A 162 10.61 2.49 25.77
C VAL A 162 11.18 2.16 24.39
N GLY A 163 10.85 3.01 23.42
CA GLY A 163 11.47 3.01 22.10
C GLY A 163 10.82 2.04 21.10
N PRO A 164 11.12 2.21 19.81
CA PRO A 164 10.68 1.27 18.78
C PRO A 164 11.22 -0.15 19.07
N PRO A 165 10.59 -1.19 18.49
CA PRO A 165 11.06 -2.57 18.52
C PRO A 165 12.55 -2.67 18.25
N ALA A 166 13.19 -3.68 18.83
CA ALA A 166 14.56 -4.05 18.45
C ALA A 166 14.69 -4.35 16.94
N GLN A 167 13.58 -4.75 16.29
CA GLN A 167 13.51 -5.04 14.87
C GLN A 167 12.30 -4.36 14.24
N LEU A 168 12.53 -3.38 13.37
CA LEU A 168 11.48 -2.78 12.55
C LEU A 168 11.18 -3.69 11.35
N SER A 169 9.92 -3.77 10.95
CA SER A 169 9.55 -4.35 9.66
C SER A 169 10.20 -3.50 8.56
N HIS A 170 10.95 -4.15 7.67
CA HIS A 170 11.52 -3.54 6.49
C HIS A 170 11.21 -4.43 5.29
N VAL A 171 10.76 -3.83 4.20
CA VAL A 171 10.52 -4.52 2.94
C VAL A 171 11.48 -3.90 1.93
N LEU A 172 12.54 -4.64 1.56
CA LEU A 172 13.42 -4.24 0.47
C LEU A 172 12.74 -4.61 -0.84
N VAL A 173 12.43 -3.60 -1.65
CA VAL A 173 11.95 -3.78 -3.03
C VAL A 173 12.99 -3.16 -3.95
N ASP A 174 14.04 -3.92 -4.25
CA ASP A 174 15.05 -3.47 -5.19
C ASP A 174 14.47 -3.51 -6.62
N PRO A 175 14.64 -2.46 -7.43
CA PRO A 175 14.19 -2.49 -8.82
C PRO A 175 14.94 -3.61 -9.55
N PRO A 176 14.24 -4.49 -10.29
CA PRO A 176 14.89 -5.56 -11.03
C PRO A 176 15.83 -4.97 -12.07
N VAL A 177 17.00 -5.59 -12.26
CA VAL A 177 18.00 -5.12 -13.22
C VAL A 177 17.48 -5.29 -14.64
N GLY A 178 17.47 -4.20 -15.41
CA GLY A 178 17.07 -4.24 -16.82
C GLY A 178 18.08 -4.99 -17.67
N THR A 179 17.56 -5.85 -18.55
CA THR A 179 18.37 -6.61 -19.53
C THR A 179 18.61 -5.85 -20.82
N LEU A 180 17.68 -4.97 -21.20
CA LEU A 180 17.75 -4.16 -22.42
C LEU A 180 18.59 -2.89 -22.22
N THR A 181 19.26 -2.44 -23.28
CA THR A 181 19.92 -1.13 -23.35
C THR A 181 18.90 0.00 -23.42
N GLU A 182 19.31 1.24 -23.12
CA GLU A 182 18.42 2.42 -23.19
C GLU A 182 17.76 2.64 -24.56
N VAL A 183 18.44 2.24 -25.63
CA VAL A 183 17.88 2.36 -27.00
C VAL A 183 16.78 1.32 -27.20
N GLU A 184 17.03 0.06 -26.83
CA GLU A 184 16.07 -1.03 -26.96
C GLU A 184 14.85 -0.84 -26.05
N THR A 185 15.03 -0.30 -24.83
CA THR A 185 13.90 0.03 -23.96
C THR A 185 13.03 1.14 -24.56
N THR A 186 13.64 2.12 -25.22
CA THR A 186 12.91 3.19 -25.92
C THR A 186 12.15 2.64 -27.13
N GLU A 187 12.77 1.75 -27.90
CA GLU A 187 12.09 1.07 -29.02
C GLU A 187 10.90 0.24 -28.56
N LEU A 188 11.09 -0.56 -27.49
CA LEU A 188 10.02 -1.33 -26.88
C LEU A 188 8.89 -0.42 -26.40
N ALA A 189 9.20 0.69 -25.71
CA ALA A 189 8.21 1.67 -25.25
C ALA A 189 7.38 2.22 -26.42
N ASN A 190 8.03 2.58 -27.52
CA ASN A 190 7.35 3.08 -28.72
C ASN A 190 6.49 2.01 -29.40
N MET A 191 6.94 0.76 -29.43
CA MET A 191 6.18 -0.36 -29.98
C MET A 191 4.86 -0.54 -29.23
N VAL A 192 4.89 -0.45 -27.91
CA VAL A 192 3.76 -0.78 -27.05
C VAL A 192 2.94 0.42 -26.58
N SER A 193 3.34 1.65 -26.93
CA SER A 193 2.75 2.89 -26.39
C SER A 193 1.23 3.00 -26.57
N HIS A 194 0.68 2.35 -27.59
CA HIS A 194 -0.74 2.36 -27.91
C HIS A 194 -1.58 1.41 -27.04
N LEU A 195 -0.94 0.48 -26.32
CA LEU A 195 -1.58 -0.51 -25.44
C LEU A 195 -1.38 -0.21 -23.96
N VAL A 196 -0.45 0.69 -23.62
CA VAL A 196 -0.16 1.06 -22.22
C VAL A 196 -1.31 1.90 -21.64
N GLY A 197 -1.62 1.67 -20.37
CA GLY A 197 -2.60 2.45 -19.62
C GLY A 197 -3.99 1.82 -19.49
N SER A 198 -4.17 0.59 -19.98
CA SER A 198 -5.41 -0.18 -19.78
C SER A 198 -5.14 -1.41 -18.92
N SER A 199 -6.06 -1.70 -18.00
CA SER A 199 -6.13 -2.95 -17.24
C SER A 199 -7.11 -3.97 -17.85
N ASP A 200 -7.60 -3.70 -19.08
CA ASP A 200 -8.40 -4.67 -19.84
C ASP A 200 -7.59 -5.93 -20.12
N GLU A 201 -8.23 -7.08 -19.89
CA GLU A 201 -7.61 -8.39 -19.96
C GLU A 201 -6.94 -8.64 -21.32
N ALA A 202 -7.66 -8.38 -22.43
CA ALA A 202 -7.14 -8.64 -23.77
C ALA A 202 -5.96 -7.72 -24.10
N VAL A 203 -6.01 -6.47 -23.63
CA VAL A 203 -4.92 -5.50 -23.80
C VAL A 203 -3.69 -5.94 -23.03
N VAL A 204 -3.84 -6.32 -21.75
CA VAL A 204 -2.74 -6.76 -20.89
C VAL A 204 -2.04 -8.00 -21.47
N TYR A 205 -2.80 -8.99 -21.91
CA TYR A 205 -2.22 -10.21 -22.49
C TYR A 205 -1.51 -9.94 -23.82
N SER A 206 -2.09 -9.09 -24.67
CA SER A 206 -1.48 -8.70 -25.93
C SER A 206 -0.20 -7.89 -25.72
N LEU A 207 -0.23 -6.93 -24.79
CA LEU A 207 0.91 -6.11 -24.39
C LEU A 207 2.07 -6.97 -23.89
N TRP A 208 1.79 -7.88 -22.94
CA TRP A 208 2.78 -8.82 -22.43
C TRP A 208 3.36 -9.71 -23.54
N THR A 209 2.51 -10.33 -24.34
CA THR A 209 2.93 -11.30 -25.35
C THR A 209 3.80 -10.65 -26.44
N GLN A 210 3.41 -9.46 -26.91
CA GLN A 210 4.19 -8.73 -27.92
C GLN A 210 5.56 -8.30 -27.38
N ALA A 211 5.58 -7.76 -26.16
CA ALA A 211 6.81 -7.33 -25.52
C ALA A 211 7.75 -8.53 -25.25
N LEU A 212 7.21 -9.65 -24.76
CA LEU A 212 7.99 -10.85 -24.51
C LEU A 212 8.59 -11.43 -25.79
N ILE A 213 7.85 -11.43 -26.90
CA ILE A 213 8.36 -11.87 -28.21
C ILE A 213 9.52 -10.98 -28.66
N TYR A 214 9.39 -9.66 -28.53
CA TYR A 214 10.47 -8.72 -28.87
C TYR A 214 11.72 -8.96 -28.01
N CYS A 215 11.55 -9.09 -26.69
CA CYS A 215 12.66 -9.35 -25.77
C CYS A 215 13.35 -10.70 -26.07
N ARG A 216 12.59 -11.75 -26.37
CA ARG A 216 13.13 -13.06 -26.78
C ARG A 216 13.88 -13.01 -28.10
N TYR A 217 13.45 -12.16 -29.03
CA TYR A 217 14.15 -11.98 -30.30
C TYR A 217 15.54 -11.37 -30.10
N LEU A 218 15.66 -10.38 -29.20
CA LEU A 218 16.94 -9.73 -28.90
C LEU A 218 17.83 -10.56 -27.97
N TYR A 219 17.25 -11.18 -26.94
CA TYR A 219 17.95 -11.91 -25.89
C TYR A 219 17.31 -13.27 -25.61
N PRO A 220 17.46 -14.27 -26.51
CA PRO A 220 16.81 -15.58 -26.40
C PRO A 220 17.17 -16.38 -25.16
N ASP A 221 18.40 -16.20 -24.63
CA ASP A 221 18.87 -16.92 -23.45
C ASP A 221 18.42 -16.26 -22.14
N ALA A 222 17.92 -15.02 -22.19
CA ALA A 222 17.52 -14.25 -21.02
C ALA A 222 15.99 -14.23 -20.77
N PHE A 223 15.16 -14.44 -21.79
CA PHE A 223 13.68 -14.38 -21.76
C PHE A 223 13.04 -15.64 -22.38
#